data_AF-D3S0N3-F1
#
_entry.id   AF-D3S0N3-F1
#
_cell.length_a   1.000
_cell.length_b   1.000
_cell.length_c   1.000
_cell.angle_alpha   90.00
_cell.angle_beta   90.00
_cell.angle_gamma   90.00
#
_symmetry.space_group_name_H-M   'P 1'
#
loop_
_entity.id
_entity.type
_entity.pdbx_description
1 polymer ?
#
loop_
_entity_poly.entity_id
_entity_poly.type
_entity_poly.pdbx_seq_one_letter_code
_entity_poly.pdbx_strand_id
1 'polypeptide(L)'
;MLKITHVVFPVALASFLTKDANFLFATGLFGILSDIDVLLKIKHRGFTHSLLFLFLILYLVYIFDRSLLIFAFIGLTSHIFLDSLTKSGVQLFYPAKRRFRILTFRYDSVILNTLIILLSLYILKKNGVVDWRFL
;
A
#
# COMPACT_ATOMS: atom_id res chain seq x y z
N MET A 1 0.89 2.10 -9.14
CA MET A 1 0.38 0.89 -9.85
C MET A 1 -1.14 1.04 -9.96
N LEU A 2 -1.91 0.02 -10.38
CA LEU A 2 -3.38 0.11 -10.32
C LEU A 2 -3.85 0.22 -8.86
N LYS A 3 -4.88 1.02 -8.59
CA LYS A 3 -5.42 1.21 -7.22
C LYS A 3 -5.73 -0.09 -6.51
N ILE A 4 -6.25 -1.10 -7.22
CA ILE A 4 -6.55 -2.42 -6.65
C ILE A 4 -5.30 -3.09 -6.07
N THR A 5 -4.13 -2.96 -6.72
CA THR A 5 -2.87 -3.54 -6.21
C THR A 5 -2.45 -2.91 -4.89
N HIS A 6 -2.71 -1.61 -4.70
CA HIS A 6 -2.44 -0.89 -3.47
C HIS A 6 -3.37 -1.27 -2.31
N VAL A 7 -4.46 -1.98 -2.59
CA VAL A 7 -5.34 -2.57 -1.56
C VAL A 7 -4.97 -4.02 -1.32
N VAL A 8 -4.99 -4.87 -2.36
CA VAL A 8 -4.87 -6.32 -2.17
C VAL A 8 -3.49 -6.76 -1.70
N PHE A 9 -2.43 -6.08 -2.14
CA PHE A 9 -1.05 -6.44 -1.77
C PHE A 9 -0.77 -6.22 -0.28
N PRO A 10 -1.01 -5.04 0.32
CA PRO A 10 -0.79 -4.87 1.76
C PRO A 10 -1.75 -5.72 2.60
N VAL A 11 -2.99 -5.94 2.16
CA VAL A 11 -3.94 -6.85 2.84
C VAL A 11 -3.39 -8.29 2.86
N ALA A 12 -2.83 -8.76 1.74
CA ALA A 12 -2.15 -10.05 1.69
C ALA A 12 -0.96 -10.12 2.65
N LEU A 13 -0.16 -9.06 2.78
CA LEU A 13 0.94 -9.02 3.75
C LEU A 13 0.44 -9.01 5.21
N ALA A 14 -0.59 -8.23 5.53
CA ALA A 14 -1.17 -8.20 6.87
C ALA A 14 -1.79 -9.54 7.27
N SER A 15 -2.22 -10.36 6.31
CA SER A 15 -2.79 -11.69 6.58
C SER A 15 -1.82 -12.68 7.23
N PHE A 16 -0.51 -12.42 7.18
CA PHE A 16 0.48 -13.19 7.95
C PHE A 16 0.43 -12.90 9.45
N LEU A 17 -0.15 -11.76 9.85
CA LEU A 17 -0.23 -11.32 11.24
C LEU A 17 -1.61 -11.55 11.84
N THR A 18 -2.68 -11.43 11.04
CA THR A 18 -4.06 -11.53 11.53
C THR A 18 -5.03 -12.01 10.45
N LYS A 19 -6.16 -12.56 10.88
CA LYS A 19 -7.31 -12.87 10.02
C LYS A 19 -8.53 -12.00 10.35
N ASP A 20 -8.42 -11.13 11.35
CA ASP A 20 -9.49 -10.23 11.74
C ASP A 20 -9.79 -9.26 10.58
N ALA A 21 -11.04 -9.26 10.14
CA ALA A 21 -11.50 -8.45 9.02
C ALA A 21 -11.27 -6.95 9.25
N ASN A 22 -11.34 -6.46 10.49
CA ASN A 22 -11.18 -5.04 10.79
C ASN A 22 -9.75 -4.57 10.52
N PHE A 23 -8.76 -5.34 10.97
CA PHE A 23 -7.35 -5.01 10.73
C PHE A 23 -6.95 -5.15 9.26
N LEU A 24 -7.47 -6.18 8.58
CA LEU A 24 -7.26 -6.35 7.15
C LEU A 24 -7.89 -5.20 6.35
N PHE A 25 -9.13 -4.83 6.66
CA PHE A 25 -9.80 -3.70 6.02
C PHE A 25 -9.06 -2.39 6.25
N ALA A 26 -8.68 -2.09 7.49
CA ALA A 26 -7.89 -0.91 7.83
C ALA A 26 -6.57 -0.86 7.06
N THR A 27 -5.87 -2.00 6.95
CA THR A 27 -4.64 -2.11 6.15
C THR A 27 -4.87 -1.70 4.69
N GLY A 28 -5.97 -2.15 4.09
CA GLY A 28 -6.35 -1.79 2.72
C GLY A 28 -6.61 -0.30 2.56
N LEU A 29 -7.28 0.34 3.54
CA LEU A 29 -7.50 1.79 3.56
C LEU A 29 -6.19 2.57 3.65
N PHE A 30 -5.27 2.17 4.54
CA PHE A 30 -3.94 2.79 4.63
C PHE A 30 -3.13 2.60 3.34
N GLY A 31 -3.35 1.49 2.62
CA GLY A 31 -2.74 1.23 1.32
C GLY A 31 -3.14 2.22 0.22
N ILE A 32 -4.28 2.90 0.32
CA ILE A 32 -4.73 3.92 -0.65
C ILE A 32 -4.69 5.34 -0.11
N LEU A 33 -4.44 5.52 1.19
CA LEU A 33 -4.45 6.82 1.86
C LEU A 33 -3.50 7.82 1.21
N SER A 34 -2.33 7.38 0.74
CA SER A 34 -1.35 8.23 0.07
C SER A 34 -1.88 8.90 -1.21
N ASP A 35 -2.88 8.30 -1.87
CA ASP A 35 -3.51 8.85 -3.09
C ASP A 35 -4.58 9.90 -2.81
N ILE A 36 -4.74 10.33 -1.55
CA ILE A 36 -5.62 11.45 -1.19
C ILE A 36 -5.19 12.76 -1.90
N ASP A 37 -3.92 12.86 -2.31
CA ASP A 37 -3.41 13.97 -3.10
C ASP A 37 -4.15 14.17 -4.43
N VAL A 38 -4.59 13.07 -5.07
CA VAL A 38 -5.40 13.11 -6.30
C VAL A 38 -6.77 13.73 -6.03
N LEU A 39 -7.39 13.36 -4.90
CA LEU A 39 -8.68 13.91 -4.49
C LEU A 39 -8.57 15.39 -4.16
N LEU A 40 -7.50 15.77 -3.46
CA LEU A 40 -7.19 17.16 -3.08
C LEU A 40 -6.66 18.00 -4.25
N LYS A 41 -6.47 17.41 -5.44
CA LYS A 41 -5.91 18.07 -6.65
C LYS A 41 -4.57 18.76 -6.39
N ILE A 42 -3.77 18.21 -5.47
CA ILE A 42 -2.40 18.68 -5.22
C ILE A 42 -1.40 17.85 -6.03
N LYS A 43 -0.11 18.23 -5.96
CA LYS A 43 0.95 17.53 -6.69
C LYS A 43 1.02 16.05 -6.29
N HIS A 44 0.64 15.17 -7.22
CA HIS A 44 0.66 13.74 -7.01
C HIS A 44 2.10 13.18 -6.86
N ARG A 45 2.29 12.19 -5.96
CA ARG A 45 3.61 11.54 -5.67
C ARG A 45 4.67 12.48 -5.12
N GLY A 46 4.21 13.50 -4.38
CA GLY A 46 5.03 14.47 -3.66
C GLY A 46 5.11 14.13 -2.17
N PHE A 47 4.52 14.99 -1.35
CA PHE A 47 4.52 14.87 0.11
C PHE A 47 3.86 13.57 0.60
N THR A 48 2.67 13.23 0.11
CA THR A 48 1.88 12.05 0.52
C THR A 48 2.51 10.70 0.19
N HIS A 49 3.55 10.66 -0.65
CA HIS A 49 4.28 9.44 -1.02
C HIS A 49 5.73 9.47 -0.50
N SER A 50 5.98 10.25 0.56
CA SER A 50 7.30 10.41 1.19
C SER A 50 7.40 9.69 2.53
N LEU A 51 8.63 9.48 3.01
CA LEU A 51 8.86 8.97 4.36
C LEU A 51 8.34 9.93 5.44
N LEU A 52 8.35 11.24 5.17
CA LEU A 52 7.83 12.25 6.09
C LEU A 52 6.33 12.03 6.34
N PHE A 53 5.57 11.80 5.26
CA PHE A 53 4.14 11.51 5.38
C PHE A 53 3.89 10.16 6.04
N LEU A 54 4.68 9.13 5.71
CA LEU A 54 4.63 7.83 6.39
C LEU A 54 4.77 8.00 7.90
N PHE A 55 5.84 8.65 8.38
CA PHE A 55 6.06 8.83 9.81
C PHE A 55 5.01 9.73 10.47
N LEU A 56 4.50 10.74 9.77
CA LEU A 56 3.41 11.57 10.27
C LEU A 56 2.15 10.76 10.54
N ILE A 57 1.71 9.94 9.56
CA ILE A 57 0.52 9.11 9.74
C ILE A 57 0.74 8.06 10.83
N LEU A 58 1.91 7.41 10.88
CA LEU A 58 2.20 6.45 11.94
C LEU A 58 2.19 7.08 13.33
N TYR A 59 2.72 8.30 13.47
CA TYR A 59 2.69 9.03 14.72
C TYR A 59 1.24 9.36 15.14
N LEU A 60 0.39 9.78 14.20
CA LEU A 60 -1.03 10.01 14.49
C LEU A 60 -1.73 8.70 14.91
N VAL A 61 -1.52 7.61 14.16
CA VAL A 61 -2.08 6.30 14.50
C VAL A 61 -1.61 5.85 15.89
N TYR A 62 -0.34 6.05 16.24
CA TYR A 62 0.19 5.73 17.57
C TYR A 62 -0.52 6.47 18.71
N ILE A 63 -0.95 7.71 18.48
CA ILE A 63 -1.68 8.51 19.47
C ILE A 63 -3.12 8.03 19.62
N PHE A 64 -3.81 7.75 18.52
CA PHE A 64 -5.24 7.44 18.53
C PHE A 64 -5.56 5.96 18.76
N ASP A 65 -4.84 5.06 18.08
CA ASP A 65 -5.03 3.61 18.21
C ASP A 65 -3.75 2.85 17.83
N ARG A 66 -3.01 2.42 18.86
CA ARG A 66 -1.76 1.67 18.70
C ARG A 66 -1.96 0.29 18.06
N SER A 67 -3.15 -0.29 18.15
CA SER A 67 -3.42 -1.60 17.55
C SER A 67 -3.32 -1.56 16.02
N LEU A 68 -3.58 -0.39 15.42
CA LEU A 68 -3.53 -0.16 13.98
C LEU A 68 -2.12 0.15 13.46
N LEU A 69 -1.13 0.35 14.33
CA LEU A 69 0.18 0.90 13.93
C LEU A 69 0.91 0.03 12.90
N ILE A 70 0.97 -1.29 13.14
CA ILE A 70 1.64 -2.22 12.23
C ILE A 70 0.88 -2.33 10.89
N PHE A 71 -0.44 -2.26 10.94
CA PHE A 71 -1.31 -2.34 9.76
C PHE A 71 -1.21 -1.07 8.89
N ALA A 72 -1.14 0.10 9.53
CA ALA A 72 -0.85 1.37 8.87
C ALA A 72 0.54 1.37 8.23
N PHE A 73 1.55 0.85 8.93
CA PHE A 73 2.91 0.72 8.40
C PHE A 73 2.96 -0.18 7.17
N ILE A 74 2.31 -1.35 7.22
CA ILE A 74 2.24 -2.28 6.08
C ILE A 74 1.54 -1.62 4.89
N GLY A 75 0.38 -0.97 5.10
CA GLY A 75 -0.38 -0.30 4.06
C GLY A 75 0.43 0.79 3.34
N LEU A 76 0.92 1.76 4.12
CA LEU A 76 1.62 2.93 3.58
C LEU A 76 2.97 2.55 2.94
N THR A 77 3.73 1.66 3.56
CA THR A 77 5.03 1.22 3.02
C THR A 77 4.84 0.42 1.74
N SER A 78 3.84 -0.46 1.69
CA SER A 78 3.50 -1.21 0.47
C SER A 78 3.10 -0.27 -0.66
N HIS A 79 2.36 0.79 -0.35
CA HIS A 79 2.00 1.80 -1.34
C HIS A 79 3.24 2.45 -1.96
N ILE A 80 4.13 2.99 -1.12
CA ILE A 80 5.39 3.62 -1.54
C ILE A 80 6.24 2.63 -2.33
N PHE A 81 6.35 1.38 -1.85
CA PHE A 81 7.09 0.32 -2.52
C PHE A 81 6.56 0.05 -3.93
N LEU A 82 5.26 -0.21 -4.09
CA LEU A 82 4.66 -0.50 -5.40
C LEU A 82 4.84 0.65 -6.39
N ASP A 83 4.72 1.89 -5.93
CA ASP A 83 4.92 3.05 -6.81
C ASP A 83 6.40 3.30 -7.14
N SER A 84 7.33 2.90 -6.27
CA SER A 84 8.77 2.93 -6.54
C SER A 84 9.21 1.92 -7.61
N LEU A 85 8.40 0.90 -7.92
CA LEU A 85 8.64 -0.04 -9.03
C LEU A 85 8.32 0.57 -10.41
N THR A 86 7.65 1.74 -10.44
CA THR A 86 7.20 2.38 -11.67
C THR A 86 8.24 3.37 -12.22
N LYS A 87 8.23 3.62 -13.54
CA LYS A 87 9.07 4.63 -14.21
C LYS A 87 8.97 6.02 -13.57
N SER A 88 7.80 6.34 -13.04
CA SER A 88 7.52 7.62 -12.38
C SER A 88 8.15 7.70 -10.99
N GLY A 89 8.27 6.59 -10.26
CA GLY A 89 8.77 6.58 -8.88
C GLY A 89 8.02 7.51 -7.93
N VAL A 90 8.65 7.79 -6.78
CA VAL A 90 8.11 8.65 -5.71
C VAL A 90 9.16 9.64 -5.21
N GLN A 91 8.74 10.78 -4.64
CA GLN A 91 9.64 11.71 -3.94
C GLN A 91 9.87 11.25 -2.49
N LEU A 92 10.60 10.14 -2.31
CA LEU A 92 10.77 9.48 -1.01
C LEU A 92 11.29 10.42 0.09
N PHE A 93 12.22 11.31 -0.26
CA PHE A 93 12.82 12.31 0.62
C PHE A 93 12.30 13.73 0.32
N TYR A 94 11.00 13.88 0.04
CA TYR A 94 10.35 15.19 -0.11
C TYR A 94 10.76 16.13 1.04
N PRO A 95 11.10 17.42 0.79
CA PRO A 95 10.90 18.18 -0.45
C PRO A 95 12.01 18.02 -1.50
N ALA A 96 13.01 17.17 -1.27
CA ALA A 96 14.06 16.94 -2.25
C ALA A 96 13.45 16.46 -3.58
N LYS A 97 13.84 17.10 -4.69
CA LYS A 97 13.22 16.84 -6.00
C LYS A 97 13.58 15.46 -6.57
N ARG A 98 14.58 14.78 -6.00
CA ARG A 98 15.05 13.46 -6.43
C ARG A 98 13.95 12.41 -6.26
N ARG A 99 13.66 11.69 -7.35
CA ARG A 99 12.70 10.59 -7.34
C ARG A 99 13.42 9.26 -7.07
N PHE A 100 12.92 8.53 -6.08
CA PHE A 100 13.36 7.19 -5.76
C PHE A 100 12.61 6.17 -6.63
N ARG A 101 13.37 5.27 -7.24
CA ARG A 101 12.92 4.23 -8.16
C ARG A 101 13.75 2.98 -7.93
N ILE A 102 13.09 1.84 -7.76
CA ILE A 102 13.75 0.53 -7.63
C ILE A 102 13.80 -0.12 -9.02
N LEU A 103 12.69 -0.08 -9.74
CA LEU A 103 12.54 -0.61 -11.10
C LEU A 103 11.86 0.43 -12.00
N THR A 104 11.75 0.12 -13.30
CA THR A 104 11.25 1.07 -14.32
C THR A 104 10.08 0.51 -15.11
N PHE A 105 9.14 -0.15 -14.43
CA PHE A 105 7.94 -0.67 -15.08
C PHE A 105 6.91 0.41 -15.37
N ARG A 106 6.04 0.19 -16.36
CA ARG A 106 4.88 1.09 -16.53
C ARG A 106 3.84 0.79 -15.45
N TYR A 107 3.17 1.83 -14.96
CA TYR A 107 2.16 1.68 -13.91
C TYR A 107 0.96 0.82 -14.36
N ASP A 108 0.69 0.82 -15.66
CA ASP A 108 -0.40 0.10 -16.35
C ASP A 108 0.05 -1.25 -16.93
N SER A 109 1.23 -1.75 -16.54
CA SER A 109 1.70 -3.06 -17.00
C SER A 109 0.72 -4.15 -16.59
N VAL A 110 0.00 -4.70 -17.55
CA VAL A 110 -1.00 -5.77 -17.33
C VAL A 110 -0.34 -6.95 -16.63
N ILE A 111 0.81 -7.41 -17.12
CA ILE A 111 1.52 -8.58 -16.58
C ILE A 111 1.84 -8.38 -15.09
N LEU A 112 2.44 -7.25 -14.71
CA LEU A 112 2.86 -7.04 -13.31
C LEU A 112 1.68 -6.85 -12.37
N ASN A 113 0.68 -6.06 -12.76
CA ASN A 113 -0.50 -5.87 -11.94
C ASN A 113 -1.23 -7.21 -11.73
N THR A 114 -1.38 -8.01 -12.79
CA THR A 114 -1.97 -9.35 -12.69
C THR A 114 -1.16 -10.27 -11.78
N LEU A 115 0.17 -10.31 -11.92
CA LEU A 115 1.02 -11.13 -11.05
C LEU A 115 0.90 -10.73 -9.58
N ILE A 116 0.90 -9.44 -9.27
CA ILE A 116 0.71 -8.94 -7.90
C ILE A 116 -0.66 -9.35 -7.34
N ILE A 117 -1.72 -9.21 -8.13
CA ILE A 117 -3.07 -9.60 -7.72
C ILE A 117 -3.13 -11.11 -7.47
N LEU A 118 -2.66 -11.93 -8.41
CA LEU A 118 -2.69 -13.39 -8.27
C LEU A 118 -1.87 -13.87 -7.07
N LEU A 119 -0.69 -13.29 -6.86
CA LEU A 119 0.14 -13.59 -5.69
C LEU A 119 -0.58 -13.20 -4.38
N SER A 120 -1.22 -12.03 -4.36
CA SER A 120 -1.96 -11.55 -3.19
C SER A 120 -3.13 -12.48 -2.87
N LEU A 121 -3.91 -12.89 -3.88
CA LEU A 121 -5.02 -13.84 -3.72
C LEU A 121 -4.53 -15.21 -3.26
N TYR A 122 -3.42 -15.70 -3.80
CA TYR A 122 -2.80 -16.95 -3.37
C TYR A 122 -2.40 -16.90 -1.89
N ILE A 123 -1.77 -15.82 -1.44
CA ILE A 123 -1.38 -15.62 -0.03
C ILE A 123 -2.62 -15.59 0.87
N LEU A 124 -3.65 -14.83 0.49
CA LEU A 124 -4.89 -14.73 1.27
C LEU A 124 -5.59 -16.08 1.41
N LYS A 125 -5.63 -16.88 0.34
CA LYS A 125 -6.13 -18.25 0.38
C LYS A 125 -5.27 -19.12 1.29
N LYS A 126 -3.94 -19.09 1.13
CA LYS A 126 -3.00 -19.89 1.93
C LYS A 126 -3.11 -19.59 3.42
N ASN A 127 -3.32 -18.33 3.78
CA ASN A 127 -3.50 -17.89 5.16
C ASN A 127 -4.93 -18.13 5.68
N GLY A 128 -5.83 -18.67 4.85
CA GLY A 128 -7.21 -18.99 5.23
C GLY A 128 -8.06 -17.77 5.54
N VAL A 129 -7.75 -16.62 4.92
CA VAL A 129 -8.62 -15.43 4.94
C VAL A 129 -9.81 -15.63 4.00
N VAL A 130 -9.58 -16.35 2.90
CA VAL A 130 -10.62 -16.68 1.92
C VAL A 130 -10.75 -18.20 1.85
N ASP A 131 -11.92 -18.72 2.18
CA ASP A 131 -12.27 -20.12 1.99
C ASP A 131 -13.26 -20.25 0.83
N TRP A 132 -12.82 -20.95 -0.22
CA TRP A 132 -13.62 -21.17 -1.43
C TRP A 132 -14.44 -22.46 -1.37
N ARG A 133 -14.44 -23.18 -0.23
CA ARG A 133 -15.16 -24.45 -0.06
C ARG A 133 -16.69 -24.35 -0.07
N PHE A 134 -17.24 -23.15 -0.27
CA PHE A 134 -18.68 -22.87 -0.32
C PHE A 134 -19.15 -22.36 -1.70
N LEU A 135 -18.31 -22.44 -2.73
CA LEU A 135 -18.67 -22.27 -4.14
C LEU A 135 -18.43 -23.59 -4.89
#